data_AF-A0A2Z6R7I1-F1
#
_entry.id   AF-A0A2Z6R7I1-F1
#
_cell.length_a   1.000
_cell.length_b   1.000
_cell.length_c   1.000
_cell.angle_alpha   90.00
_cell.angle_beta   90.00
_cell.angle_gamma   90.00
#
_symmetry.space_group_name_H-M   'P 1'
#
loop_
_entity.id
_entity.type
_entity.pdbx_description
1 polymer ?
#
loop_
_entity_poly.entity_id
_entity_poly.type
_entity_poly.pdbx_seq_one_letter_code
_entity_poly.pdbx_strand_id
1 'polypeptide(L)'
;MEEDSSYQQENKFTPKELKDCPECNNPRISFGWCKECETNSMKENFFYWTSGNKEIDELIRYTQLNATQACDYLEWIPFENFELVKYIGKGRFSSVYSALWMEGPRWIWDDVAQEWTRGGPINVALKRLDNSQNISRSYINQVTIFT
;
A
#
# COMPACT_ATOMS: atom_id res chain seq x y z
N MET A 1 -9.29 -54.76 25.08
CA MET A 1 -8.98 -53.61 25.94
C MET A 1 -7.56 -53.21 25.59
N GLU A 2 -7.44 -52.39 24.56
CA GLU A 2 -6.20 -51.69 24.21
C GLU A 2 -6.64 -50.28 23.81
N GLU A 3 -6.34 -49.34 24.69
CA GLU A 3 -6.35 -47.90 24.42
C GLU A 3 -4.94 -47.53 23.94
N ASP A 4 -4.85 -46.76 22.85
CA ASP A 4 -3.85 -45.69 22.70
C ASP A 4 -4.38 -44.75 21.59
N SER A 5 -5.08 -43.67 21.98
CA SER A 5 -4.53 -42.31 22.16
C SER A 5 -3.71 -41.86 20.93
N SER A 6 -4.35 -41.10 20.02
CA SER A 6 -4.07 -39.69 19.64
C SER A 6 -2.59 -39.32 19.63
N TYR A 7 -2.03 -38.70 18.58
CA TYR A 7 -1.69 -37.26 18.61
C TYR A 7 -1.44 -36.73 17.18
N GLN A 8 -2.29 -35.78 16.78
CA GLN A 8 -2.05 -34.58 15.96
C GLN A 8 -0.87 -34.58 14.99
N GLN A 9 -1.18 -34.64 13.68
CA GLN A 9 -0.25 -34.21 12.64
C GLN A 9 -0.13 -32.68 12.72
N GLU A 10 0.92 -32.22 13.40
CA GLU A 10 1.31 -30.82 13.38
C GLU A 10 1.47 -30.38 11.93
N ASN A 11 0.56 -29.52 11.45
CA ASN A 11 0.77 -28.75 10.23
C ASN A 11 1.94 -27.79 10.50
N LYS A 12 3.15 -28.31 10.33
CA LYS A 12 4.39 -27.57 10.43
C LYS A 12 4.38 -26.56 9.30
N PHE A 13 3.97 -25.32 9.61
CA PHE A 13 4.09 -24.20 8.69
C PHE A 13 5.58 -23.99 8.44
N THR A 14 6.10 -24.63 7.39
CA THR A 14 7.42 -24.32 6.87
C THR A 14 7.31 -22.95 6.20
N PRO A 15 8.05 -21.92 6.67
CA PRO A 15 8.10 -20.66 5.96
C PRO A 15 8.52 -20.95 4.52
N LYS A 16 7.66 -20.61 3.58
CA LYS A 16 7.95 -20.76 2.15
C LYS A 16 9.22 -19.95 1.89
N GLU A 17 10.30 -20.59 1.44
CA GLU A 17 11.56 -19.91 1.17
C GLU A 17 11.30 -18.73 0.22
N LEU A 18 11.77 -17.54 0.61
CA LEU A 18 11.68 -16.36 -0.22
C LEU A 18 12.62 -16.56 -1.42
N LYS A 19 12.09 -16.39 -2.62
CA LYS A 19 12.86 -16.50 -3.87
C LYS A 19 13.78 -15.30 -4.04
N ASP A 20 14.86 -15.49 -4.79
CA ASP A 20 15.66 -14.37 -5.29
C ASP A 20 14.83 -13.52 -6.27
N CYS A 21 15.14 -12.22 -6.31
CA CYS A 21 14.54 -11.30 -7.25
C CYS A 21 15.05 -11.62 -8.67
N PRO A 22 14.18 -11.85 -9.65
CA PRO A 22 14.61 -12.18 -11.01
C PRO A 22 15.20 -10.99 -11.78
N GLU A 23 15.02 -9.76 -11.29
CA GLU A 23 15.61 -8.57 -11.91
C GLU A 23 17.07 -8.35 -11.50
N CYS A 24 17.40 -8.57 -10.22
CA CYS A 24 18.72 -8.22 -9.65
C CYS A 24 19.44 -9.38 -8.95
N ASN A 25 18.83 -10.56 -8.86
CA ASN A 25 19.32 -11.75 -8.16
C ASN A 25 19.56 -11.59 -6.64
N ASN A 26 19.16 -10.46 -6.04
CA ASN A 26 19.21 -10.29 -4.59
C ASN A 26 18.00 -10.96 -3.92
N PRO A 27 18.15 -11.50 -2.69
CA PRO A 27 17.03 -12.11 -1.98
C PRO A 27 15.87 -11.14 -1.79
N ARG A 28 14.64 -11.62 -2.02
CA ARG A 28 13.43 -10.88 -1.64
C ARG A 28 13.29 -10.87 -0.12
N ILE A 29 12.80 -9.76 0.44
CA ILE A 29 12.57 -9.63 1.89
C ILE A 29 11.13 -10.00 2.30
N SER A 30 10.20 -10.03 1.34
CA SER A 30 8.85 -10.56 1.50
C SER A 30 8.33 -11.09 0.16
N PHE A 31 7.13 -11.70 0.14
CA PHE A 31 6.60 -12.35 -1.05
C PHE A 31 6.45 -11.37 -2.22
N GLY A 32 7.23 -11.56 -3.28
CA GLY A 32 7.26 -10.65 -4.44
C GLY A 32 8.02 -9.34 -4.23
N TRP A 33 8.53 -9.07 -3.03
CA TRP A 33 9.14 -7.78 -2.69
C TRP A 33 10.66 -7.84 -2.65
N CYS A 34 11.30 -7.26 -3.64
CA CYS A 34 12.73 -6.94 -3.58
C CYS A 34 12.91 -5.50 -3.11
N LYS A 35 13.54 -5.31 -1.95
CA LYS A 35 13.70 -3.97 -1.36
C LYS A 35 14.39 -3.00 -2.32
N GLU A 36 15.46 -3.44 -2.98
CA GLU A 36 16.25 -2.61 -3.86
C GLU A 36 15.48 -2.24 -5.15
N CYS A 37 14.91 -3.23 -5.84
CA CYS A 37 14.13 -2.99 -7.06
C CYS A 37 12.91 -2.10 -6.80
N GLU A 38 12.12 -2.39 -5.75
CA GLU A 38 10.94 -1.58 -5.42
C GLU A 38 11.33 -0.15 -5.04
N THR A 39 12.40 0.02 -4.24
CA THR A 39 12.90 1.35 -3.86
C THR A 39 13.36 2.14 -5.08
N ASN A 40 14.04 1.50 -6.05
CA ASN A 40 14.49 2.15 -7.27
C ASN A 40 13.31 2.52 -8.18
N SER A 41 12.37 1.60 -8.39
CA SER A 41 11.13 1.84 -9.15
C SER A 41 10.32 2.99 -8.56
N MET A 42 10.20 3.07 -7.23
CA MET A 42 9.54 4.18 -6.56
C MET A 42 10.24 5.52 -6.82
N LYS A 43 11.57 5.57 -6.70
CA LYS A 43 12.36 6.79 -6.96
C LYS A 43 12.19 7.31 -8.38
N GLU A 44 12.17 6.42 -9.36
CA GLU A 44 11.92 6.79 -10.77
C GLU A 44 10.53 7.41 -10.95
N ASN A 45 9.55 6.95 -10.18
CA ASN A 45 8.19 7.47 -10.23
C ASN A 45 7.99 8.83 -9.52
N PHE A 46 8.92 9.28 -8.67
CA PHE A 46 8.77 10.54 -7.92
C PHE A 46 8.71 11.80 -8.80
N PHE A 47 9.15 11.70 -10.06
CA PHE A 47 9.12 12.82 -11.02
C PHE A 47 7.78 12.96 -11.74
N TYR A 48 6.92 11.93 -11.71
CA TYR A 48 5.66 11.90 -12.48
C TYR A 48 4.44 12.34 -11.68
N TRP A 49 4.57 12.60 -10.38
CA TRP A 49 3.46 13.05 -9.55
C TRP A 49 3.91 14.03 -8.46
N THR A 50 2.97 14.88 -8.05
CA THR A 50 3.05 15.74 -6.87
C THR A 50 1.64 16.03 -6.39
N SER A 51 1.45 16.14 -5.08
CA SER A 51 0.20 16.59 -4.49
C SER A 51 0.04 18.12 -4.53
N GLY A 52 1.07 18.86 -4.96
CA GLY A 52 1.18 20.30 -4.80
C GLY A 52 1.54 20.74 -3.38
N ASN A 53 1.67 19.81 -2.42
CA ASN A 53 2.08 20.08 -1.05
C ASN A 53 3.34 19.27 -0.72
N LYS A 54 4.46 19.98 -0.56
CA LYS A 54 5.78 19.38 -0.33
C LYS A 54 5.82 18.47 0.90
N GLU A 55 5.09 18.80 1.95
CA GLU A 55 5.09 18.01 3.19
C GLU A 55 4.38 16.67 3.02
N ILE A 56 3.30 16.65 2.23
CA ILE A 56 2.57 15.42 1.87
C ILE A 56 3.43 14.57 0.94
N ASP A 57 4.04 15.19 -0.08
CA ASP A 57 4.93 14.50 -1.02
C ASP A 57 6.11 13.83 -0.28
N GLU A 58 6.73 14.54 0.68
CA GLU A 58 7.81 14.00 1.50
C GLU A 58 7.35 12.83 2.38
N LEU A 59 6.16 12.91 2.99
CA LEU A 59 5.60 11.81 3.77
C LEU A 59 5.40 10.56 2.91
N ILE A 60 4.75 10.71 1.75
CA ILE A 60 4.48 9.59 0.84
C ILE A 60 5.80 8.94 0.40
N ARG A 61 6.76 9.74 -0.09
CA ARG A 61 8.09 9.26 -0.49
C ARG A 61 8.82 8.57 0.66
N TYR A 62 8.74 9.11 1.88
CA TYR A 62 9.34 8.48 3.05
C TYR A 62 8.75 7.09 3.31
N THR A 63 7.42 6.93 3.28
CA THR A 63 6.80 5.61 3.48
C THR A 63 7.18 4.62 2.38
N GLN A 64 7.19 5.07 1.12
CA GLN A 64 7.61 4.28 -0.04
C GLN A 64 9.06 3.78 0.10
N LEU A 65 10.01 4.67 0.40
CA LEU A 65 11.42 4.31 0.57
C LEU A 65 11.68 3.38 1.76
N ASN A 66 10.82 3.37 2.78
CA ASN A 66 10.97 2.54 3.98
C ASN A 66 10.14 1.25 3.97
N ALA A 67 9.23 1.07 3.00
CA ALA A 67 8.36 -0.09 2.88
C ALA A 67 9.10 -1.44 2.85
N THR A 68 8.57 -2.44 3.55
CA THR A 68 9.12 -3.81 3.58
C THR A 68 8.25 -4.84 2.85
N GLN A 69 7.06 -4.45 2.43
CA GLN A 69 6.10 -5.25 1.67
C GLN A 69 5.07 -4.31 0.99
N ALA A 70 4.24 -4.87 0.11
CA ALA A 70 3.32 -4.12 -0.75
C ALA A 70 2.26 -3.29 -0.02
N CYS A 71 1.96 -3.58 1.25
CA CYS A 71 0.96 -2.85 2.04
C CYS A 71 1.54 -1.87 3.07
N ASP A 72 2.87 -1.68 3.11
CA ASP A 72 3.54 -0.87 4.15
C ASP A 72 3.73 0.61 3.78
N TYR A 73 3.14 1.08 2.69
CA TYR A 73 3.36 2.44 2.21
C TYR A 73 2.11 3.11 1.68
N LEU A 74 2.18 4.44 1.65
CA LEU A 74 1.16 5.27 1.02
C LEU A 74 1.38 5.32 -0.49
N GLU A 75 0.36 4.94 -1.24
CA GLU A 75 0.35 5.07 -2.69
C GLU A 75 -0.28 6.41 -3.10
N TRP A 76 0.35 7.13 -4.03
CA TRP A 76 -0.24 8.30 -4.65
C TRP A 76 -1.18 7.87 -5.78
N ILE A 77 -2.46 8.20 -5.68
CA ILE A 77 -3.48 7.89 -6.69
C ILE A 77 -4.06 9.19 -7.25
N PRO A 78 -3.95 9.44 -8.57
CA PRO A 78 -4.61 10.57 -9.21
C PRO A 78 -6.13 10.52 -9.00
N PHE A 79 -6.76 11.68 -8.80
CA PHE A 79 -8.18 11.74 -8.45
C PHE A 79 -9.08 11.23 -9.59
N GLU A 80 -8.63 11.38 -10.82
CA GLU A 80 -9.25 10.89 -12.05
C GLU A 80 -9.36 9.35 -12.12
N ASN A 81 -8.62 8.61 -11.31
CA ASN A 81 -8.71 7.14 -11.24
C ASN A 81 -9.92 6.67 -10.39
N PHE A 82 -10.67 7.60 -9.80
CA PHE A 82 -11.88 7.31 -9.03
C PHE A 82 -13.14 7.62 -9.84
N GLU A 83 -13.99 6.61 -9.99
CA GLU A 83 -15.28 6.73 -10.66
C GLU A 83 -16.44 6.82 -9.66
N LEU A 84 -17.62 7.21 -10.16
CA LEU A 84 -18.87 7.22 -9.39
C LEU A 84 -18.76 7.94 -8.04
N VAL A 85 -18.00 9.04 -7.99
CA VAL A 85 -17.76 9.79 -6.76
C VAL A 85 -19.08 10.39 -6.26
N LYS A 86 -19.51 9.97 -5.07
CA LYS A 86 -20.77 10.39 -4.44
C LYS A 86 -20.53 10.93 -3.04
N TYR A 87 -21.04 12.12 -2.78
CA TYR A 87 -20.98 12.72 -1.45
C TYR A 87 -21.77 11.87 -0.43
N ILE A 88 -21.14 11.58 0.72
CA ILE A 88 -21.74 10.85 1.83
C ILE A 88 -22.15 11.81 2.95
N GLY A 89 -21.28 12.77 3.29
CA GLY A 89 -21.53 13.66 4.41
C GLY A 89 -20.34 14.56 4.74
N LYS A 90 -20.56 15.50 5.67
CA LYS A 90 -19.55 16.45 6.12
C LYS A 90 -19.41 16.37 7.63
N GLY A 91 -18.19 16.14 8.08
CA GLY A 91 -17.78 16.31 9.47
C GLY A 91 -17.29 17.73 9.73
N ARG A 92 -16.79 17.99 10.95
CA ARG A 92 -16.32 19.31 11.36
C ARG A 92 -15.19 19.87 10.48
N PHE A 93 -14.29 19.01 9.99
CA PHE A 93 -13.05 19.41 9.30
C PHE A 93 -12.84 18.71 7.95
N SER A 94 -13.81 17.93 7.49
CA SER A 94 -13.65 17.12 6.28
C SER A 94 -15.00 16.76 5.69
N SER A 95 -15.03 16.61 4.37
CA SER A 95 -16.15 16.00 3.65
C SER A 95 -15.77 14.58 3.24
N VAL A 96 -16.72 13.65 3.30
CA VAL A 96 -16.52 12.24 2.96
C VAL A 96 -17.34 11.91 1.72
N TYR A 97 -16.73 11.16 0.81
CA TYR A 97 -17.32 10.69 -0.43
C TYR A 97 -17.11 9.17 -0.52
N SER A 98 -17.99 8.49 -1.24
CA SER A 98 -17.74 7.14 -1.75
C SER A 98 -17.26 7.26 -3.19
N ALA A 99 -16.43 6.34 -3.63
CA ALA A 99 -16.02 6.21 -5.01
C ALA A 99 -15.71 4.77 -5.36
N LEU A 100 -15.67 4.47 -6.65
CA LEU A 100 -15.17 3.21 -7.20
C LEU A 100 -13.73 3.43 -7.66
N TRP A 101 -12.78 2.71 -7.07
CA TRP A 101 -11.41 2.68 -7.55
C TRP A 101 -11.24 1.49 -8.48
N MET A 102 -11.11 1.76 -9.79
CA MET A 102 -11.13 0.73 -10.82
C MET A 102 -9.91 -0.19 -10.78
N GLU A 103 -8.72 0.40 -10.60
CA GLU A 103 -7.50 -0.40 -10.46
C GLU A 103 -7.45 -1.09 -9.10
N GLY A 104 -7.77 -0.40 -8.01
CA GLY A 104 -7.64 -0.96 -6.66
C GLY A 104 -6.19 -1.07 -6.18
N PRO A 105 -6.00 -1.53 -4.93
CA PRO A 105 -4.67 -1.62 -4.33
C PRO A 105 -3.84 -2.73 -4.99
N ARG A 106 -2.51 -2.61 -4.90
CA ARG A 106 -1.62 -3.76 -5.17
C ARG A 106 -1.99 -4.92 -4.25
N TRP A 107 -2.09 -6.12 -4.81
CA TRP A 107 -2.66 -7.27 -4.12
C TRP A 107 -1.68 -8.46 -4.02
N ILE A 108 -1.42 -9.19 -5.11
CA ILE A 108 -0.56 -10.37 -5.12
C ILE A 108 0.52 -10.19 -6.19
N TRP A 109 1.72 -10.65 -5.89
CA TRP A 109 2.78 -10.78 -6.89
C TRP A 109 2.56 -12.01 -7.77
N ASP A 110 2.52 -11.81 -9.09
CA ASP A 110 2.49 -12.88 -10.08
C ASP A 110 3.93 -13.23 -10.49
N ASP A 111 4.42 -14.40 -10.07
CA ASP A 111 5.77 -14.88 -10.42
C ASP A 111 5.91 -15.26 -11.91
N VAL A 112 4.83 -15.44 -12.67
CA VAL A 112 4.91 -15.76 -14.11
C VAL A 112 4.99 -14.46 -14.90
N ALA A 113 4.10 -13.52 -14.62
CA ALA A 113 4.07 -12.22 -15.28
C ALA A 113 5.14 -11.23 -14.76
N GLN A 114 5.72 -11.51 -13.58
CA GLN A 114 6.68 -10.65 -12.90
C GLN A 114 6.12 -9.25 -12.62
N GLU A 115 4.86 -9.21 -12.16
CA GLU A 115 4.16 -7.97 -11.86
C GLU A 115 3.22 -8.10 -10.66
N TRP A 116 2.90 -6.96 -10.05
CA TRP A 116 1.88 -6.88 -9.01
C TRP A 116 0.48 -6.84 -9.64
N THR A 117 -0.36 -7.80 -9.29
CA THR A 117 -1.78 -7.72 -9.60
C THR A 117 -2.45 -6.62 -8.78
N ARG A 118 -3.53 -6.08 -9.32
CA ARG A 118 -4.35 -5.06 -8.70
C ARG A 118 -5.69 -5.67 -8.27
N GLY A 119 -6.18 -5.29 -7.10
CA GLY A 119 -7.38 -5.86 -6.46
C GLY A 119 -8.70 -5.19 -6.80
N GLY A 120 -8.73 -4.32 -7.80
CA GLY A 120 -9.93 -3.61 -8.22
C GLY A 120 -10.84 -4.41 -9.14
N PRO A 121 -12.04 -3.89 -9.43
CA PRO A 121 -12.58 -2.63 -8.92
C PRO A 121 -13.08 -2.75 -7.46
N ILE A 122 -12.88 -1.71 -6.64
CA ILE A 122 -13.26 -1.71 -5.21
C ILE A 122 -13.93 -0.39 -4.79
N ASN A 123 -14.95 -0.48 -3.92
CA ASN A 123 -15.55 0.69 -3.30
C ASN A 123 -14.64 1.25 -2.20
N VAL A 124 -14.34 2.54 -2.27
CA VAL A 124 -13.48 3.25 -1.32
C VAL A 124 -14.20 4.44 -0.71
N ALA A 125 -13.75 4.85 0.48
CA ALA A 125 -14.14 6.12 1.08
C ALA A 125 -13.05 7.17 0.82
N LEU A 126 -13.41 8.28 0.19
CA LEU A 126 -12.53 9.42 -0.03
C LEU A 126 -12.81 10.49 1.03
N LYS A 127 -11.82 10.80 1.86
CA LYS A 127 -11.93 11.88 2.85
C LYS A 127 -11.21 13.12 2.34
N ARG A 128 -11.97 14.14 1.95
CA ARG A 128 -11.44 15.45 1.57
C ARG A 128 -11.14 16.26 2.82
N LEU A 129 -9.89 16.65 2.99
CA LEU A 129 -9.45 17.58 4.02
C LEU A 129 -9.63 19.01 3.51
N ASP A 130 -10.43 19.81 4.22
CA ASP A 130 -10.62 21.22 3.89
C ASP A 130 -9.31 21.98 4.20
N ASN A 131 -8.91 22.93 3.34
CA ASN A 131 -7.65 23.69 3.46
C ASN A 131 -6.37 22.84 3.42
N SER A 132 -6.39 21.69 2.74
CA SER A 132 -5.24 20.75 2.67
C SER A 132 -3.93 21.36 2.16
N GLN A 133 -4.01 22.43 1.36
CA GLN A 133 -2.85 23.18 0.86
C GLN A 133 -2.06 23.88 1.98
N ASN A 134 -2.68 24.12 3.14
CA ASN A 134 -2.07 24.74 4.31
C ASN A 134 -1.75 23.73 5.42
N ILE A 135 -1.78 22.42 5.12
CA ILE A 135 -1.41 21.39 6.10
C ILE A 135 0.05 21.59 6.49
N SER A 136 0.29 21.88 7.77
CA SER A 136 1.62 22.01 8.36
C SER A 136 2.18 20.63 8.73
N ARG A 137 3.52 20.53 8.82
CA ARG A 137 4.21 19.35 9.36
C ARG A 137 3.66 18.87 10.70
N SER A 138 3.29 19.80 11.58
CA SER A 138 2.73 19.49 12.90
C SER A 138 1.38 18.75 12.86
N TYR A 139 0.60 18.93 11.80
CA TYR A 139 -0.63 18.17 11.59
C TYR A 139 -0.32 16.77 11.04
N ILE A 140 0.62 16.67 10.09
CA ILE A 140 1.06 15.39 9.51
C ILE A 140 1.61 14.46 10.60
N ASN A 141 2.49 14.97 11.46
CA ASN A 141 3.09 14.17 12.54
C ASN A 141 2.04 13.56 13.49
N GLN A 142 0.88 14.19 13.67
CA GLN A 142 -0.21 13.62 14.47
C GLN A 142 -0.89 12.44 13.77
N VAL A 143 -0.99 12.47 12.44
CA VAL A 143 -1.55 11.37 11.64
C VAL A 143 -0.59 10.17 11.66
N THR A 144 0.72 10.42 11.61
CA THR A 144 1.76 9.38 11.62
C THR A 144 1.88 8.64 12.96
N ILE A 145 1.35 9.19 14.07
CA ILE A 145 1.38 8.53 15.39
C ILE A 145 0.34 7.39 15.49
N PHE A 146 -0.61 7.28 14.56
CA PHE A 146 -1.72 6.31 14.61
C PHE A 146 -1.70 5.24 13.50
N THR A 147 -0.60 5.12 12.76
CA THR A 147 -0.34 4.08 11.74
C THR A 147 0.99 3.43 12.05
#